data_AF-A0A3B0UEB3-F1
#
_entry.id   AF-A0A3B0UEB3-F1
#
_cell.length_a   1.000
_cell.length_b   1.000
_cell.length_c   1.000
_cell.angle_alpha   90.00
_cell.angle_beta   90.00
_cell.angle_gamma   90.00
#
_symmetry.space_group_name_H-M   'P 1'
#
loop_
_entity.id
_entity.type
_entity.pdbx_description
1 polymer ?
#
loop_
_entity_poly.entity_id
_entity_poly.type
_entity_poly.pdbx_seq_one_letter_code
_entity_poly.pdbx_strand_id
1 'polypeptide(L)'
;MANKSIIKQYIDSRSSSAIRSRANRIALNKLILDETKNQARSEVIGSNGDLYDVVIKNYNSSSIISSCNCPYDWNGLCKHEVAVLKQIDAQKNKCIPNQKNVLSKKYSKTAPYIIKPFKVIDDDTIASHSKHYNYYINFDLDTIKLEEDTIILQLPNNDHYWENNWVEVKVAYKDNSLILTCECNATNQSLCKHQHYALLVISNEISPYYFDKKYKEEQWSKALKQYGYSLKDNYYEYFTSAYVDGDFVITPKVKGLMPLLEENKWQTFSESLLRKSSVEDYLHSKIKNKTTSNLILAVGISFYNSPNKIPVQTKLLTGKPNKSGLLSSRI
;
A
#
# COMPACT_ATOMS: atom_id res chain seq x y z
N MET A 1 -11.00 2.42 -41.00
CA MET A 1 -11.53 2.83 -39.69
C MET A 1 -11.34 1.67 -38.72
N ALA A 2 -10.47 1.81 -37.72
CA ALA A 2 -10.22 0.72 -36.77
C ALA A 2 -11.45 0.54 -35.86
N ASN A 3 -12.00 -0.67 -35.82
CA ASN A 3 -13.17 -0.99 -35.01
C ASN A 3 -12.78 -0.89 -33.52
N LYS A 4 -13.22 0.16 -32.83
CA LYS A 4 -12.90 0.38 -31.40
C LYS A 4 -13.53 -0.75 -30.57
N SER A 5 -12.80 -1.29 -29.59
CA SER A 5 -13.34 -2.24 -28.59
C SER A 5 -14.65 -1.71 -27.98
N ILE A 6 -15.60 -2.62 -27.71
CA ILE A 6 -16.90 -2.31 -27.08
C ILE A 6 -16.69 -1.55 -25.76
N ILE A 7 -15.67 -1.93 -24.99
CA ILE A 7 -15.32 -1.26 -23.73
C ILE A 7 -14.83 0.17 -23.98
N LYS A 8 -14.01 0.38 -25.02
CA LYS A 8 -13.52 1.71 -25.39
C LYS A 8 -14.65 2.62 -25.87
N GLN A 9 -15.62 2.08 -26.62
CA GLN A 9 -16.82 2.83 -27.02
C GLN A 9 -17.71 3.20 -25.82
N TYR A 10 -17.87 2.30 -24.86
CA TYR A 10 -18.60 2.56 -23.61
C TYR A 10 -17.91 3.64 -22.76
N ILE A 11 -16.59 3.58 -22.60
CA ILE A 11 -15.82 4.61 -21.89
C ILE A 11 -15.97 5.97 -22.60
N ASP A 12 -15.78 6.02 -23.92
CA ASP A 12 -15.81 7.26 -24.69
C ASP A 12 -17.18 7.96 -24.63
N SER A 13 -18.28 7.18 -24.61
CA SER A 13 -19.65 7.71 -24.59
C SER A 13 -20.16 8.10 -23.20
N ARG A 14 -19.55 7.61 -22.12
CA ARG A 14 -20.04 7.80 -20.73
C ARG A 14 -19.06 8.56 -19.83
N SER A 15 -17.95 9.07 -20.36
CA SER A 15 -16.95 9.84 -19.60
C SER A 15 -16.41 11.03 -20.39
N SER A 16 -15.93 12.06 -19.68
CA SER A 16 -15.18 13.16 -20.29
C SER A 16 -13.69 12.84 -20.43
N SER A 17 -12.97 13.57 -21.28
CA SER A 17 -11.51 13.45 -21.42
C SER A 17 -10.77 13.68 -20.10
N ALA A 18 -11.26 14.61 -19.27
CA ALA A 18 -10.72 14.89 -17.94
C ALA A 18 -10.90 13.69 -16.98
N ILE A 19 -12.06 13.03 -17.00
CA ILE A 19 -12.29 11.81 -16.21
C ILE A 19 -11.38 10.67 -16.69
N ARG A 20 -11.25 10.50 -18.02
CA ARG A 20 -10.36 9.49 -18.60
C ARG A 20 -8.90 9.70 -18.22
N SER A 21 -8.45 10.94 -18.13
CA SER A 21 -7.11 11.30 -17.67
C SER A 21 -6.94 11.00 -16.18
N ARG A 22 -7.90 11.42 -15.34
CA ARG A 22 -7.86 11.14 -13.88
C ARG A 22 -7.92 9.64 -13.56
N ALA A 23 -8.60 8.86 -14.39
CA ALA A 23 -8.67 7.40 -14.24
C ALA A 23 -7.31 6.70 -14.37
N ASN A 24 -6.35 7.29 -15.09
CA ASN A 24 -5.00 6.71 -15.22
C ASN A 24 -4.23 6.71 -13.89
N ARG A 25 -4.63 7.55 -12.93
CA ARG A 25 -3.97 7.69 -11.62
C ARG A 25 -4.57 6.77 -10.55
N ILE A 26 -5.53 5.91 -10.92
CA ILE A 26 -6.21 5.03 -9.97
C ILE A 26 -5.53 3.67 -9.96
N ALA A 27 -4.90 3.33 -8.84
CA ALA A 27 -4.36 2.01 -8.61
C ALA A 27 -5.49 1.02 -8.25
N LEU A 28 -5.47 -0.15 -8.90
CA LEU A 28 -6.34 -1.28 -8.57
C LEU A 28 -5.62 -2.15 -7.55
N ASN A 29 -6.23 -2.38 -6.39
CA ASN A 29 -5.67 -3.25 -5.36
C ASN A 29 -5.81 -4.74 -5.77
N LYS A 30 -6.95 -5.09 -6.38
CA LYS A 30 -7.22 -6.45 -6.89
C LYS A 30 -8.34 -6.43 -7.93
N LEU A 31 -8.09 -6.95 -9.13
CA LEU A 31 -9.11 -7.19 -10.15
C LEU A 31 -9.51 -8.67 -10.17
N ILE A 32 -10.78 -8.97 -9.94
CA ILE A 32 -11.36 -10.31 -10.00
C ILE A 32 -12.28 -10.37 -11.21
N LEU A 33 -11.98 -11.26 -12.17
CA LEU A 33 -12.82 -11.55 -13.32
C LEU A 33 -13.59 -12.85 -13.09
N ASP A 34 -14.91 -12.81 -13.15
CA ASP A 34 -15.79 -13.96 -13.24
C ASP A 34 -16.31 -14.04 -14.68
N GLU A 35 -15.55 -14.75 -15.53
CA GLU A 35 -15.88 -14.90 -16.95
C GLU A 35 -17.20 -15.64 -17.17
N THR A 36 -17.56 -16.56 -16.27
CA THR A 36 -18.80 -17.34 -16.35
C THR A 36 -20.04 -16.47 -16.13
N LYS A 37 -19.92 -15.43 -15.30
CA LYS A 37 -20.98 -14.45 -15.03
C LYS A 37 -20.81 -13.14 -15.81
N ASN A 38 -19.79 -13.04 -16.66
CA ASN A 38 -19.44 -11.81 -17.39
C ASN A 38 -19.39 -10.59 -16.44
N GLN A 39 -18.76 -10.78 -15.28
CA GLN A 39 -18.71 -9.80 -14.20
C GLN A 39 -17.27 -9.62 -13.72
N ALA A 40 -16.87 -8.37 -13.53
CA ALA A 40 -15.61 -7.99 -12.93
C ALA A 40 -15.87 -7.20 -11.65
N ARG A 41 -15.06 -7.43 -10.63
CA ARG A 41 -15.06 -6.65 -9.39
C ARG A 41 -13.63 -6.24 -9.07
N SER A 42 -13.45 -4.98 -8.69
CA SER A 42 -12.15 -4.47 -8.28
C SER A 42 -12.28 -3.54 -7.09
N GLU A 43 -11.37 -3.68 -6.15
CA GLU A 43 -11.12 -2.65 -5.15
C GLU A 43 -10.09 -1.67 -5.71
N VAL A 44 -10.35 -0.38 -5.55
CA VAL A 44 -9.54 0.71 -6.10
C VAL A 44 -9.31 1.80 -5.06
N ILE A 45 -8.15 2.42 -5.11
CA ILE A 45 -7.77 3.46 -4.17
C ILE A 45 -8.18 4.82 -4.74
N GLY A 46 -8.97 5.57 -3.97
CA GLY A 46 -9.37 6.93 -4.26
C GLY A 46 -8.23 7.93 -4.06
N SER A 47 -8.43 9.16 -4.53
CA SER A 47 -7.40 10.21 -4.43
C SER A 47 -7.03 10.62 -3.00
N ASN A 48 -7.84 10.26 -2.01
CA ASN A 48 -7.58 10.52 -0.59
C ASN A 48 -7.20 9.23 0.18
N GLY A 49 -6.90 8.15 -0.52
CA GLY A 49 -6.57 6.84 0.09
C GLY A 49 -7.79 5.96 0.44
N ASP A 50 -9.02 6.46 0.27
CA ASP A 50 -10.24 5.68 0.51
C ASP A 50 -10.36 4.49 -0.45
N LEU A 51 -10.83 3.34 0.04
CA LEU A 51 -11.09 2.17 -0.78
C LEU A 51 -12.50 2.20 -1.36
N TYR A 52 -12.58 2.10 -2.68
CA TYR A 52 -13.83 2.01 -3.40
C TYR A 52 -13.97 0.65 -4.08
N ASP A 53 -15.18 0.11 -4.05
CA ASP A 53 -15.54 -1.13 -4.73
C ASP A 53 -16.22 -0.79 -6.06
N VAL A 54 -15.66 -1.32 -7.13
CA VAL A 54 -16.14 -1.16 -8.50
C VAL A 54 -16.59 -2.50 -9.02
N VAL A 55 -17.83 -2.56 -9.47
CA VAL A 55 -18.42 -3.73 -10.10
C VAL A 55 -18.79 -3.39 -11.53
N ILE A 56 -18.27 -4.16 -12.49
CA ILE A 56 -18.61 -4.08 -13.91
C ILE A 56 -19.31 -5.38 -14.30
N LYS A 57 -20.51 -5.30 -14.85
CA LYS A 57 -21.26 -6.44 -15.40
C LYS A 57 -21.42 -6.28 -16.90
N ASN A 58 -21.58 -7.41 -17.57
CA ASN A 58 -21.82 -7.48 -19.01
C ASN A 58 -20.72 -6.84 -19.87
N TYR A 59 -19.46 -6.87 -19.43
CA TYR A 59 -18.34 -6.21 -20.12
C TYR A 59 -17.97 -6.84 -21.48
N ASN A 60 -18.55 -7.99 -21.83
CA ASN A 60 -18.51 -8.60 -23.18
C ASN A 60 -19.67 -8.16 -24.11
N SER A 61 -20.67 -7.42 -23.60
CA SER A 61 -21.86 -6.99 -24.35
C SER A 61 -21.87 -5.48 -24.55
N SER A 62 -22.64 -4.97 -25.52
CA SER A 62 -22.90 -3.53 -25.68
C SER A 62 -23.66 -2.91 -24.50
N SER A 63 -24.30 -3.74 -23.67
CA SER A 63 -25.06 -3.36 -22.47
C SER A 63 -24.22 -3.44 -21.19
N ILE A 64 -23.04 -2.82 -21.16
CA ILE A 64 -22.17 -2.77 -19.97
C ILE A 64 -22.89 -2.02 -18.85
N ILE A 65 -22.85 -2.60 -17.65
CA ILE A 65 -23.35 -1.97 -16.42
C ILE A 65 -22.15 -1.76 -15.51
N SER A 66 -21.89 -0.52 -15.12
CA SER A 66 -20.84 -0.18 -14.16
C SER A 66 -21.46 0.42 -12.91
N SER A 67 -20.88 0.09 -11.75
CA SER A 67 -21.23 0.73 -10.49
C SER A 67 -19.99 0.88 -9.62
N CYS A 68 -19.83 2.02 -8.98
CA CYS A 68 -18.81 2.30 -7.98
C CYS A 68 -19.46 2.86 -6.72
N ASN A 69 -18.97 2.47 -5.54
CA ASN A 69 -19.45 3.00 -4.27
C ASN A 69 -18.84 4.38 -3.88
N CYS A 70 -18.11 5.04 -4.78
CA CYS A 70 -17.51 6.35 -4.50
C CYS A 70 -18.58 7.45 -4.47
N PRO A 71 -18.38 8.55 -3.73
CA PRO A 71 -19.37 9.63 -3.55
C PRO A 71 -19.57 10.51 -4.80
N TYR A 72 -19.20 10.04 -5.98
CA TYR A 72 -19.28 10.78 -7.23
C TYR A 72 -20.70 10.71 -7.81
N ASP A 73 -21.35 11.86 -7.93
CA ASP A 73 -22.75 12.01 -8.33
C ASP A 73 -22.95 12.75 -9.68
N TRP A 74 -21.86 13.01 -10.41
CA TRP A 74 -21.87 13.85 -11.62
C TRP A 74 -22.20 13.08 -12.91
N ASN A 75 -23.29 12.31 -12.87
CA ASN A 75 -23.96 11.66 -14.01
C ASN A 75 -23.02 11.20 -15.15
N GLY A 76 -22.38 10.03 -14.96
CA GLY A 76 -21.40 9.46 -15.89
C GLY A 76 -20.49 8.47 -15.18
N LEU A 77 -19.49 7.93 -15.88
CA LEU A 77 -18.50 7.06 -15.25
C LEU A 77 -17.61 7.87 -14.32
N CYS A 78 -17.37 7.36 -13.12
CA CYS A 78 -16.33 7.91 -12.27
C CYS A 78 -14.94 7.47 -12.76
N LYS A 79 -13.90 8.18 -12.30
CA LYS A 79 -12.51 7.83 -12.63
C LYS A 79 -12.13 6.39 -12.24
N HIS A 80 -12.75 5.84 -11.21
CA HIS A 80 -12.51 4.47 -10.75
C HIS A 80 -13.12 3.43 -11.70
N GLU A 81 -14.35 3.64 -12.17
CA GLU A 81 -14.99 2.76 -13.16
C GLU A 81 -14.22 2.73 -14.47
N VAL A 82 -13.75 3.90 -14.93
CA VAL A 82 -12.92 4.00 -16.14
C VAL A 82 -11.59 3.26 -15.97
N ALA A 83 -10.96 3.33 -14.80
CA ALA A 83 -9.71 2.62 -14.52
C ALA A 83 -9.89 1.09 -14.61
N VAL A 84 -10.96 0.57 -14.01
CA VAL A 84 -11.29 -0.86 -14.04
C VAL A 84 -11.65 -1.32 -15.45
N LEU A 85 -12.44 -0.56 -16.20
CA LEU A 85 -12.79 -0.87 -17.59
C LEU A 85 -11.55 -0.89 -18.50
N LYS A 86 -10.61 0.04 -18.31
CA LYS A 86 -9.32 0.04 -19.04
C LYS A 86 -8.51 -1.22 -18.76
N GLN A 87 -8.47 -1.67 -17.51
CA GLN A 87 -7.75 -2.89 -17.14
C GLN A 87 -8.39 -4.16 -17.74
N ILE A 88 -9.72 -4.22 -17.79
CA ILE A 88 -10.45 -5.33 -18.45
C ILE A 88 -10.14 -5.35 -19.96
N ASP A 89 -10.14 -4.19 -20.63
CA ASP A 89 -9.81 -4.08 -22.05
C ASP A 89 -8.34 -4.50 -22.32
N ALA A 90 -7.41 -4.09 -21.46
CA ALA A 90 -6.01 -4.48 -21.56
C ALA A 90 -5.80 -5.98 -21.39
N GLN A 91 -6.50 -6.63 -20.44
CA GLN A 91 -6.41 -8.08 -20.23
C GLN A 91 -7.02 -8.89 -21.38
N LYS A 92 -8.09 -8.39 -22.00
CA LYS A 92 -8.71 -9.03 -23.19
C LYS A 92 -7.85 -8.95 -24.44
N ASN A 93 -7.09 -7.88 -24.61
CA ASN A 93 -6.27 -7.65 -25.80
C ASN A 93 -4.90 -8.36 -25.72
N LYS A 94 -4.65 -9.23 -24.73
CA LYS A 94 -3.40 -10.02 -24.58
C LYS A 94 -3.28 -11.22 -25.54
N CYS A 95 -4.04 -11.29 -26.63
CA CYS A 95 -3.82 -12.28 -27.69
C CYS A 95 -3.76 -11.59 -29.06
N ILE A 96 -2.54 -11.46 -29.60
CA ILE A 96 -2.08 -11.75 -30.98
C ILE A 96 -0.67 -11.14 -31.13
N PRO A 97 0.42 -11.93 -31.07
CA PRO A 97 1.71 -11.55 -31.63
C PRO A 97 1.73 -11.98 -33.10
N ASN A 98 2.05 -11.07 -34.03
CA ASN A 98 2.54 -11.51 -35.33
C ASN A 98 3.73 -10.67 -35.76
N GLN A 99 4.89 -11.34 -35.69
CA GLN A 99 6.17 -10.87 -36.16
C GLN A 99 6.13 -10.68 -37.68
N LYS A 100 6.65 -9.55 -38.14
CA LYS A 100 7.43 -9.54 -39.39
C LYS A 100 8.82 -9.01 -39.06
N ASN A 101 9.80 -9.88 -39.35
CA ASN A 101 11.22 -9.63 -39.27
C ASN A 101 11.58 -8.34 -40.01
N VAL A 102 12.07 -7.35 -39.28
CA VAL A 102 13.09 -6.43 -39.78
C VAL A 102 14.31 -6.66 -38.91
N LEU A 103 15.42 -6.98 -39.56
CA LEU A 103 16.73 -7.23 -38.94
C LEU A 103 17.14 -6.02 -38.08
N SER A 104 16.82 -6.04 -36.78
CA SER A 104 17.40 -5.12 -35.81
C SER A 104 18.77 -5.67 -35.42
N LYS A 105 19.82 -5.05 -35.96
CA LYS A 105 21.21 -5.26 -35.56
C LYS A 105 21.33 -5.28 -34.03
N LYS A 106 21.98 -6.32 -33.48
CA LYS A 106 22.43 -6.36 -32.09
C LYS A 106 23.43 -5.22 -31.86
N TYR A 107 23.15 -4.32 -30.92
CA TYR A 107 24.06 -3.28 -30.47
C TYR A 107 24.40 -3.44 -28.98
N SER A 108 25.60 -2.96 -28.63
CA SER A 108 26.43 -3.35 -27.48
C SER A 108 25.84 -3.00 -26.11
N LYS A 109 26.00 -3.93 -25.14
CA LYS A 109 25.76 -3.69 -23.69
C LYS A 109 26.72 -2.60 -23.22
N THR A 110 26.24 -1.38 -22.99
CA THR A 110 27.08 -0.30 -22.46
C THR A 110 27.41 -0.53 -20.98
N ALA A 111 28.62 -0.12 -20.57
CA ALA A 111 29.10 -0.25 -19.20
C ALA A 111 28.19 0.53 -18.22
N PRO A 112 28.01 0.07 -16.96
CA PRO A 112 27.17 0.75 -15.98
C PRO A 112 27.63 2.19 -15.71
N TYR A 113 26.68 3.08 -15.45
CA TYR A 113 26.97 4.41 -14.90
C TYR A 113 27.09 4.31 -13.38
N ILE A 114 28.14 4.89 -12.80
CA ILE A 114 28.43 4.76 -11.36
C ILE A 114 28.49 6.14 -10.72
N ILE A 115 27.67 6.37 -9.69
CA ILE A 115 27.74 7.52 -8.79
C ILE A 115 28.51 7.09 -7.55
N LYS A 116 29.67 7.72 -7.30
CA LYS A 116 30.52 7.43 -6.14
C LYS A 116 31.27 8.70 -5.68
N PRO A 117 31.30 9.01 -4.36
CA PRO A 117 30.55 8.33 -3.29
C PRO A 117 29.06 8.64 -3.38
N PHE A 118 28.21 7.64 -3.12
CA PHE A 118 26.77 7.86 -3.04
C PHE A 118 26.38 8.30 -1.61
N LYS A 119 25.43 9.24 -1.51
CA LYS A 119 24.89 9.72 -0.23
C LYS A 119 23.36 9.61 -0.19
N VAL A 120 22.69 10.30 -1.11
CA VAL A 120 21.23 10.41 -1.17
C VAL A 120 20.82 10.62 -2.63
N ILE A 121 19.59 10.25 -2.99
CA ILE A 121 19.02 10.52 -4.32
C ILE A 121 18.22 11.82 -4.24
N ASP A 122 18.91 12.96 -4.20
CA ASP A 122 18.30 14.29 -4.23
C ASP A 122 18.51 15.01 -5.58
N ASP A 123 17.84 16.14 -5.76
CA ASP A 123 17.91 16.93 -6.99
C ASP A 123 19.36 17.34 -7.34
N ASP A 124 20.17 17.68 -6.33
CA ASP A 124 21.57 18.08 -6.51
C ASP A 124 22.44 16.92 -7.03
N THR A 125 22.26 15.73 -6.45
CA THR A 125 22.93 14.49 -6.90
C THR A 125 22.49 14.13 -8.32
N ILE A 126 21.21 14.28 -8.64
CA ILE A 126 20.70 13.98 -9.99
C ILE A 126 21.23 14.99 -11.02
N ALA A 127 21.19 16.28 -10.70
CA ALA A 127 21.60 17.36 -11.60
C ALA A 127 23.11 17.32 -11.89
N SER A 128 23.94 17.02 -10.90
CA SER A 128 25.40 16.94 -11.07
C SER A 128 25.87 15.78 -11.97
N HIS A 129 25.03 14.75 -12.14
CA HIS A 129 25.32 13.57 -12.95
C HIS A 129 24.55 13.51 -14.29
N SER A 130 23.65 14.46 -14.52
CA SER A 130 22.77 14.50 -15.69
C SER A 130 23.07 15.70 -16.59
N LYS A 131 23.03 15.48 -17.90
CA LYS A 131 22.97 16.56 -18.90
C LYS A 131 21.53 16.91 -19.29
N HIS A 132 20.56 16.18 -18.74
CA HIS A 132 19.14 16.38 -18.96
C HIS A 132 18.61 17.34 -17.88
N TYR A 133 18.50 18.63 -18.22
CA TYR A 133 17.82 19.62 -17.40
C TYR A 133 16.34 19.70 -17.82
N ASN A 134 15.42 19.77 -16.85
CA ASN A 134 14.00 20.08 -17.04
C ASN A 134 13.15 19.08 -17.86
N TYR A 135 13.53 17.80 -17.92
CA TYR A 135 12.69 16.80 -18.58
C TYR A 135 11.71 16.14 -17.58
N TYR A 136 10.68 16.89 -17.20
CA TYR A 136 9.49 16.29 -16.57
C TYR A 136 8.73 15.52 -17.65
N ILE A 137 8.93 14.21 -17.70
CA ILE A 137 8.06 13.38 -18.52
C ILE A 137 7.13 12.60 -17.61
N ASN A 138 5.83 12.89 -17.73
CA ASN A 138 4.77 12.09 -17.13
C ASN A 138 4.69 10.78 -17.92
N PHE A 139 5.49 9.79 -17.53
CA PHE A 139 5.32 8.44 -18.01
C PHE A 139 4.52 7.63 -17.03
N ASP A 140 3.59 6.85 -17.57
CA ASP A 140 3.01 5.73 -16.82
C ASP A 140 4.16 4.77 -16.50
N LEU A 141 4.41 4.51 -15.22
CA LEU A 141 5.33 3.46 -14.80
C LEU A 141 4.60 2.13 -14.91
N ASP A 142 5.08 1.24 -15.78
CA ASP A 142 4.43 -0.06 -15.95
C ASP A 142 4.77 -1.01 -14.79
N THR A 143 6.02 -0.97 -14.32
CA THR A 143 6.48 -1.85 -13.24
C THR A 143 7.61 -1.21 -12.46
N ILE A 144 7.49 -1.26 -11.12
CA ILE A 144 8.55 -0.96 -10.16
C ILE A 144 8.74 -2.22 -9.31
N LYS A 145 9.97 -2.73 -9.27
CA LYS A 145 10.36 -3.81 -8.36
C LYS A 145 11.34 -3.27 -7.33
N LEU A 146 10.94 -3.35 -6.06
CA LEU A 146 11.73 -2.90 -4.91
C LEU A 146 12.39 -4.12 -4.24
N GLU A 147 13.71 -4.12 -4.15
CA GLU A 147 14.54 -5.08 -3.44
C GLU A 147 15.52 -4.34 -2.52
N GLU A 148 16.01 -4.99 -1.45
CA GLU A 148 16.76 -4.34 -0.37
C GLU A 148 17.86 -3.35 -0.84
N ASP A 149 18.68 -3.79 -1.79
CA ASP A 149 19.79 -3.03 -2.36
C ASP A 149 19.61 -2.78 -3.88
N THR A 150 18.41 -2.96 -4.42
CA THR A 150 18.14 -2.80 -5.86
C THR A 150 16.73 -2.32 -6.16
N ILE A 151 16.59 -1.36 -7.07
CA ILE A 151 15.31 -0.98 -7.67
C ILE A 151 15.38 -1.23 -9.17
N ILE A 152 14.34 -1.86 -9.72
CA ILE A 152 14.18 -2.08 -11.15
C ILE A 152 12.92 -1.35 -11.62
N LEU A 153 13.06 -0.51 -12.64
CA LEU A 153 11.97 0.26 -13.24
C LEU A 153 11.86 -0.07 -14.72
N GLN A 154 10.63 -0.24 -15.20
CA GLN A 154 10.33 -0.28 -16.63
C GLN A 154 9.88 1.10 -17.09
N LEU A 155 10.65 1.71 -17.98
CA LEU A 155 10.44 3.07 -18.49
C LEU A 155 10.19 3.06 -20.00
N PRO A 156 9.34 3.94 -20.54
CA PRO A 156 9.10 3.96 -21.98
C PRO A 156 10.33 4.49 -22.72
N ASN A 157 10.57 3.91 -23.89
CA ASN A 157 11.70 4.24 -24.77
C ASN A 157 11.28 5.28 -25.81
N ASN A 158 11.38 6.56 -25.45
CA ASN A 158 10.71 7.65 -26.20
C ASN A 158 11.42 8.15 -27.45
N ASP A 159 12.16 7.28 -28.15
CA ASP A 159 12.68 7.68 -29.46
C ASP A 159 11.58 7.60 -30.54
N HIS A 160 10.49 6.84 -30.31
CA HIS A 160 9.34 6.75 -31.22
C HIS A 160 8.00 6.58 -30.47
N TYR A 161 7.15 7.61 -30.50
CA TYR A 161 5.84 7.71 -29.80
C TYR A 161 4.76 6.69 -30.22
N TRP A 162 5.09 5.75 -31.11
CA TRP A 162 4.16 4.78 -31.71
C TRP A 162 4.57 3.32 -31.47
N GLU A 163 5.69 3.07 -30.80
CA GLU A 163 6.13 1.73 -30.42
C GLU A 163 6.02 1.58 -28.90
N ASN A 164 5.31 0.56 -28.42
CA ASN A 164 5.26 0.17 -27.00
C ASN A 164 6.60 -0.45 -26.56
N ASN A 165 7.69 0.27 -26.73
CA ASN A 165 9.02 -0.19 -26.36
C ASN A 165 9.33 0.31 -24.96
N TRP A 166 9.52 -0.62 -24.04
CA TRP A 166 9.98 -0.36 -22.69
C TRP A 166 11.47 -0.65 -22.58
N VAL A 167 12.13 0.06 -21.68
CA VAL A 167 13.54 -0.11 -21.34
C VAL A 167 13.62 -0.35 -19.85
N GLU A 168 14.32 -1.41 -19.48
CA GLU A 168 14.63 -1.66 -18.09
C GLU A 168 15.75 -0.73 -17.62
N VAL A 169 15.50 -0.07 -16.49
CA VAL A 169 16.52 0.64 -15.72
C VAL A 169 16.66 -0.04 -14.37
N LYS A 170 17.87 -0.45 -14.05
CA LYS A 170 18.23 -1.02 -12.76
C LYS A 170 19.15 -0.07 -12.01
N VAL A 171 18.79 0.22 -10.78
CA VAL A 171 19.52 1.07 -9.84
C VAL A 171 19.90 0.20 -8.64
N ALA A 172 21.20 -0.08 -8.47
CA ALA A 172 21.69 -0.95 -7.40
C ALA A 172 22.68 -0.21 -6.50
N TYR A 173 22.59 -0.43 -5.20
CA TYR A 173 23.53 0.11 -4.23
C TYR A 173 24.57 -0.94 -3.84
N LYS A 174 25.86 -0.62 -3.98
CA LYS A 174 26.96 -1.51 -3.61
C LYS A 174 28.23 -0.72 -3.29
N ASP A 175 28.95 -1.10 -2.23
CA ASP A 175 30.27 -0.53 -1.87
C ASP A 175 30.30 1.01 -1.87
N ASN A 176 29.31 1.63 -1.22
CA ASN A 176 29.12 3.08 -1.15
C ASN A 176 28.96 3.78 -2.51
N SER A 177 28.42 3.05 -3.48
CA SER A 177 28.26 3.49 -4.87
C SER A 177 26.86 3.15 -5.36
N LEU A 178 26.26 4.04 -6.16
CA LEU A 178 25.02 3.77 -6.87
C LEU A 178 25.37 3.38 -8.31
N ILE A 179 25.01 2.16 -8.69
CA ILE A 179 25.30 1.55 -9.98
C ILE A 179 24.01 1.54 -10.80
N LEU A 180 24.01 2.26 -11.92
CA LEU A 180 22.88 2.37 -12.82
C LEU A 180 23.16 1.67 -14.14
N THR A 181 22.28 0.76 -14.52
CA THR A 181 22.28 0.10 -15.83
C THR A 181 20.98 0.37 -16.54
N CYS A 182 21.04 0.56 -17.85
CA CYS A 182 19.89 0.84 -18.69
C CYS A 182 20.08 0.11 -20.02
N GLU A 183 19.01 -0.47 -20.57
CA GLU A 183 19.05 -1.21 -21.83
C GLU A 183 19.04 -0.30 -23.08
N CYS A 184 19.02 1.03 -22.90
CA CYS A 184 19.09 1.97 -24.01
C CYS A 184 20.50 2.06 -24.63
N ASN A 185 20.57 2.60 -25.85
CA ASN A 185 21.82 2.72 -26.62
C ASN A 185 22.73 3.90 -26.20
N ALA A 186 22.52 4.50 -25.03
CA ALA A 186 23.30 5.65 -24.59
C ALA A 186 24.73 5.25 -24.19
N THR A 187 25.70 6.12 -24.49
CA THR A 187 27.15 5.87 -24.25
C THR A 187 27.58 5.96 -22.78
N ASN A 188 26.65 6.22 -21.84
CA ASN A 188 26.85 6.28 -20.38
C ASN A 188 28.01 7.20 -19.90
N GLN A 189 28.34 8.26 -20.64
CA GLN A 189 29.26 9.32 -20.16
C GLN A 189 28.60 10.25 -19.12
N SER A 190 27.27 10.30 -19.12
CA SER A 190 26.40 10.93 -18.13
C SER A 190 25.17 10.03 -17.96
N LEU A 191 24.32 10.29 -16.97
CA LEU A 191 23.02 9.63 -16.87
C LEU A 191 22.28 9.77 -18.20
N CYS A 192 21.77 8.66 -18.74
CA CYS A 192 20.85 8.72 -19.87
C CYS A 192 19.48 9.24 -19.42
N LYS A 193 18.62 9.62 -20.36
CA LYS A 193 17.26 10.13 -20.06
C LYS A 193 16.46 9.19 -19.15
N HIS A 194 16.56 7.87 -19.36
CA HIS A 194 15.86 6.87 -18.55
C HIS A 194 16.47 6.74 -17.14
N GLN A 195 17.81 6.77 -17.01
CA GLN A 195 18.48 6.73 -15.71
C GLN A 195 18.19 7.98 -14.87
N HIS A 196 18.23 9.16 -15.51
CA HIS A 196 17.84 10.42 -14.86
C HIS A 196 16.40 10.35 -14.35
N TYR A 197 15.47 9.90 -15.19
CA TYR A 197 14.07 9.74 -14.80
C TYR A 197 13.86 8.70 -13.70
N ALA A 198 14.55 7.56 -13.77
CA ALA A 198 14.51 6.55 -12.71
C ALA A 198 14.92 7.13 -11.36
N LEU A 199 15.96 7.96 -11.30
CA LEU A 199 16.36 8.62 -10.06
C LEU A 199 15.32 9.65 -9.57
N LEU A 200 14.68 10.40 -10.47
CA LEU A 200 13.58 11.30 -10.09
C LEU A 200 12.39 10.55 -9.51
N VAL A 201 12.02 9.41 -10.09
CA VAL A 201 10.95 8.54 -9.56
C VAL A 201 11.33 8.02 -8.18
N ILE A 202 12.57 7.53 -8.02
CA ILE A 202 13.02 7.04 -6.72
C ILE A 202 13.01 8.16 -5.68
N SER A 203 13.49 9.36 -6.04
CA SER A 203 13.53 10.51 -5.14
C SER A 203 12.13 10.94 -4.69
N ASN A 204 11.21 11.12 -5.65
CA ASN A 204 9.93 11.77 -5.39
C ASN A 204 8.81 10.80 -4.98
N GLU A 205 8.79 9.59 -5.54
CA GLU A 205 7.66 8.66 -5.39
C GLU A 205 7.97 7.48 -4.45
N ILE A 206 9.25 7.17 -4.23
CA ILE A 206 9.67 6.04 -3.38
C ILE A 206 10.26 6.55 -2.08
N SER A 207 11.49 7.08 -2.12
CA SER A 207 12.19 7.78 -1.05
C SER A 207 13.61 8.15 -1.53
N PRO A 208 14.09 9.37 -1.27
CA PRO A 208 15.48 9.74 -1.56
C PRO A 208 16.49 8.96 -0.68
N TYR A 209 16.02 8.44 0.47
CA TYR A 209 16.80 7.67 1.45
C TYR A 209 16.63 6.16 1.32
N TYR A 210 16.08 5.66 0.21
CA TYR A 210 15.77 4.23 0.05
C TYR A 210 16.94 3.29 0.38
N PHE A 211 18.15 3.64 -0.07
CA PHE A 211 19.36 2.84 0.15
C PHE A 211 20.12 3.19 1.44
N ASP A 212 19.64 4.14 2.24
CA ASP A 212 20.27 4.53 3.49
C ASP A 212 19.87 3.56 4.62
N LYS A 213 20.79 2.65 4.96
CA LYS A 213 20.59 1.66 6.03
C LYS A 213 20.46 2.34 7.40
N LYS A 214 21.19 3.43 7.64
CA LYS A 214 21.15 4.15 8.91
C LYS A 214 19.82 4.86 9.10
N TYR A 215 19.31 5.51 8.05
CA TYR A 215 17.97 6.11 8.06
C TYR A 215 16.89 5.06 8.37
N LYS A 216 16.95 3.89 7.73
CA LYS A 216 16.00 2.79 7.99
C LYS A 216 16.08 2.29 9.43
N GLU A 217 17.28 2.10 9.99
CA GLU A 217 17.47 1.73 11.40
C GLU A 217 16.92 2.79 12.36
N GLU A 218 17.12 4.08 12.07
CA GLU A 218 16.58 5.18 12.87
C GLU A 218 15.05 5.19 12.86
N GLN A 219 14.41 4.97 11.71
CA GLN A 219 12.95 4.85 11.62
C GLN A 219 12.43 3.63 12.38
N TRP A 220 13.07 2.46 12.24
CA TRP A 220 12.72 1.27 13.00
C TRP A 220 12.84 1.51 14.51
N SER A 221 13.97 2.07 14.96
CA SER A 221 14.20 2.38 16.37
C SER A 221 13.13 3.31 16.93
N LYS A 222 12.80 4.38 16.19
CA LYS A 222 11.75 5.34 16.57
C LYS A 222 10.38 4.67 16.67
N ALA A 223 10.02 3.84 15.69
CA ALA A 223 8.73 3.16 15.67
C ALA A 223 8.60 2.12 16.79
N LEU A 224 9.59 1.22 16.92
CA LEU A 224 9.59 0.16 17.93
C LEU A 224 9.52 0.70 19.36
N LYS A 225 10.22 1.80 19.63
CA LYS A 225 10.22 2.45 20.95
C LYS A 225 8.80 2.86 21.37
N GLN A 226 7.94 3.24 20.43
CA GLN A 226 6.54 3.59 20.74
C GLN A 226 5.75 2.40 21.30
N TYR A 227 6.17 1.17 21.01
CA TYR A 227 5.53 -0.06 21.45
C TYR A 227 6.32 -0.77 22.56
N GLY A 228 7.38 -0.14 23.09
CA GLY A 228 8.24 -0.74 24.12
C GLY A 228 9.25 -1.76 23.60
N TYR A 229 9.47 -1.81 22.28
CA TYR A 229 10.48 -2.66 21.64
C TYR A 229 11.76 -1.88 21.35
N SER A 230 12.84 -2.62 21.16
CA SER A 230 14.14 -2.16 20.70
C SER A 230 14.60 -2.97 19.47
N LEU A 231 15.64 -2.48 18.79
CA LEU A 231 16.25 -3.21 17.67
C LEU A 231 16.87 -4.57 18.06
N LYS A 232 17.01 -4.86 19.37
CA LYS A 232 17.56 -6.13 19.88
C LYS A 232 16.48 -7.20 20.07
N ASP A 233 15.21 -6.82 20.03
CA ASP A 233 14.08 -7.73 20.25
C ASP A 233 13.69 -8.46 18.96
N ASN A 234 12.97 -9.58 19.07
CA ASN A 234 12.35 -10.22 17.90
C ASN A 234 11.05 -9.48 17.53
N TYR A 235 11.18 -8.37 16.82
CA TYR A 235 10.04 -7.52 16.42
C TYR A 235 9.49 -7.84 15.02
N TYR A 236 10.22 -8.58 14.18
CA TYR A 236 9.80 -8.84 12.80
C TYR A 236 8.49 -9.63 12.70
N GLU A 237 8.13 -10.41 13.71
CA GLU A 237 6.84 -11.10 13.76
C GLU A 237 5.66 -10.15 13.96
N TYR A 238 5.91 -9.00 14.61
CA TYR A 238 4.88 -8.06 15.05
C TYR A 238 4.75 -6.83 14.16
N PHE A 239 5.78 -6.50 13.37
CA PHE A 239 5.84 -5.28 12.57
C PHE A 239 6.18 -5.55 11.10
N THR A 240 5.75 -4.64 10.24
CA THR A 240 6.09 -4.59 8.82
C THR A 240 6.49 -3.17 8.44
N SER A 241 7.18 -3.00 7.32
CA SER A 241 7.58 -1.71 6.79
C SER A 241 7.08 -1.53 5.37
N ALA A 242 6.76 -0.29 5.01
CA ALA A 242 6.38 0.11 3.66
C ALA A 242 6.90 1.52 3.37
N TYR A 243 6.87 1.93 2.10
CA TYR A 243 7.06 3.32 1.71
C TYR A 243 5.69 3.94 1.45
N VAL A 244 5.39 5.05 2.13
CA VAL A 244 4.11 5.78 2.01
C VAL A 244 4.47 7.26 1.85
N ASP A 245 4.05 7.87 0.74
CA ASP A 245 4.32 9.27 0.40
C ASP A 245 5.81 9.68 0.53
N GLY A 246 6.73 8.79 0.12
CA GLY A 246 8.17 9.03 0.20
C GLY A 246 8.83 8.63 1.53
N ASP A 247 8.03 8.36 2.57
CA ASP A 247 8.51 8.03 3.91
C ASP A 247 8.57 6.53 4.16
N PHE A 248 9.62 6.09 4.86
CA PHE A 248 9.74 4.70 5.32
C PHE A 248 8.96 4.52 6.62
N VAL A 249 7.78 3.90 6.52
CA VAL A 249 6.82 3.75 7.62
C VAL A 249 6.83 2.32 8.16
N ILE A 250 6.85 2.19 9.49
CA ILE A 250 6.76 0.90 10.20
C ILE A 250 5.38 0.81 10.88
N THR A 251 4.67 -0.30 10.68
CA THR A 251 3.33 -0.54 11.23
C THR A 251 3.20 -1.92 11.88
N PRO A 252 2.35 -2.09 12.91
CA PRO A 252 2.03 -3.39 13.47
C PRO A 252 1.31 -4.32 12.48
N LYS A 253 1.71 -5.59 12.44
CA LYS A 253 1.01 -6.70 11.77
C LYS A 253 -0.18 -7.21 12.59
N VAL A 254 -0.06 -7.13 13.92
CA VAL A 254 -1.02 -7.75 14.85
C VAL A 254 -2.07 -6.72 15.28
N LYS A 255 -3.35 -7.08 15.12
CA LYS A 255 -4.47 -6.27 15.59
C LYS A 255 -4.44 -6.17 17.11
N GLY A 256 -4.57 -4.95 17.65
CA GLY A 256 -4.59 -4.69 19.08
C GLY A 256 -3.22 -4.41 19.71
N LEU A 257 -2.12 -4.47 18.94
CA LEU A 257 -0.84 -3.92 19.40
C LEU A 257 -0.94 -2.39 19.39
N MET A 258 -0.92 -1.77 20.56
CA MET A 258 -1.12 -0.33 20.73
C MET A 258 0.15 0.37 21.18
N PRO A 259 0.40 1.61 20.74
CA PRO A 259 1.53 2.41 21.24
C PRO A 259 1.39 2.67 22.75
N LEU A 260 2.49 2.52 23.48
CA LEU A 260 2.59 2.87 24.91
C LEU A 260 2.52 4.39 25.12
N LEU A 261 3.02 5.17 24.15
CA LEU A 261 3.21 6.62 24.28
C LEU A 261 1.93 7.45 24.00
N GLU A 262 0.81 6.81 23.68
CA GLU A 262 -0.49 7.49 23.57
C GLU A 262 -1.20 7.51 24.94
N GLU A 263 -0.70 8.35 25.86
CA GLU A 263 -1.17 8.45 27.26
C GLU A 263 -2.70 8.53 27.39
N ASN A 264 -3.36 9.30 26.51
CA ASN A 264 -4.82 9.48 26.54
C ASN A 264 -5.61 8.17 26.35
N LYS A 265 -5.07 7.22 25.56
CA LYS A 265 -5.72 5.92 25.35
C LYS A 265 -5.54 5.03 26.59
N TRP A 266 -4.39 5.08 27.25
CA TRP A 266 -4.14 4.33 28.48
C TRP A 266 -4.85 4.91 29.71
N GLN A 267 -5.07 6.23 29.76
CA GLN A 267 -5.95 6.84 30.77
C GLN A 267 -7.40 6.38 30.60
N THR A 268 -7.92 6.44 29.36
CA THR A 268 -9.28 5.93 29.08
C THR A 268 -9.40 4.44 29.46
N PHE A 269 -8.35 3.66 29.20
CA PHE A 269 -8.27 2.27 29.63
C PHE A 269 -8.34 2.12 31.15
N SER A 270 -7.44 2.80 31.88
CA SER A 270 -7.34 2.68 33.32
C SER A 270 -8.61 3.16 34.01
N GLU A 271 -9.22 4.26 33.54
CA GLU A 271 -10.52 4.74 34.00
C GLU A 271 -11.64 3.72 33.76
N SER A 272 -11.62 3.02 32.63
CA SER A 272 -12.58 1.95 32.36
C SER A 272 -12.43 0.76 33.32
N LEU A 273 -11.19 0.43 33.71
CA LEU A 273 -10.91 -0.60 34.73
C LEU A 273 -11.34 -0.15 36.14
N LEU A 274 -11.20 1.15 36.43
CA LEU A 274 -11.39 1.76 37.75
C LEU A 274 -12.81 2.27 38.02
N ARG A 275 -13.81 2.00 37.16
CA ARG A 275 -15.22 2.32 37.44
C ARG A 275 -15.76 1.54 38.66
N LYS A 276 -15.43 2.08 39.84
CA LYS A 276 -15.77 1.62 41.20
C LYS A 276 -17.27 1.44 41.43
N SER A 277 -18.11 2.28 40.82
CA SER A 277 -19.55 2.34 41.09
C SER A 277 -20.26 1.01 40.80
N SER A 278 -19.79 0.23 39.83
CA SER A 278 -20.40 -1.07 39.53
C SER A 278 -20.12 -2.15 40.58
N VAL A 279 -19.04 -2.04 41.36
CA VAL A 279 -18.61 -3.06 42.32
C VAL A 279 -19.40 -2.95 43.62
N GLU A 280 -19.50 -1.74 44.18
CA GLU A 280 -20.20 -1.47 45.44
C GLU A 280 -21.72 -1.68 45.28
N ASP A 281 -22.33 -1.14 44.22
CA ASP A 281 -23.75 -1.32 43.94
C ASP A 281 -24.12 -2.80 43.72
N TYR A 282 -23.27 -3.54 43.01
CA TYR A 282 -23.45 -4.98 42.79
C TYR A 282 -23.32 -5.78 44.09
N LEU A 283 -22.32 -5.48 44.92
CA LEU A 283 -22.15 -6.11 46.24
C LEU A 283 -23.36 -5.83 47.15
N HIS A 284 -23.82 -4.58 47.22
CA HIS A 284 -24.99 -4.20 48.01
C HIS A 284 -26.27 -4.91 47.56
N SER A 285 -26.45 -5.11 46.24
CA SER A 285 -27.62 -5.82 45.70
C SER A 285 -27.62 -7.32 46.01
N LYS A 286 -26.44 -7.97 46.05
CA LYS A 286 -26.31 -9.41 46.29
C LYS A 286 -26.30 -9.76 47.79
N ILE A 287 -25.71 -8.91 48.63
CA ILE A 287 -25.65 -9.10 50.10
C ILE A 287 -27.03 -8.97 50.76
N LYS A 288 -27.97 -8.21 50.18
CA LYS A 288 -29.35 -8.09 50.69
C LYS A 288 -30.16 -9.39 50.63
N ASN A 289 -29.75 -10.38 49.83
CA ASN A 289 -30.39 -11.70 49.78
C ASN A 289 -29.68 -12.64 50.76
N LYS A 290 -30.33 -12.96 51.88
CA LYS A 290 -29.84 -13.72 53.06
C LYS A 290 -29.28 -15.15 52.84
N THR A 291 -28.91 -15.55 51.62
CA THR A 291 -28.36 -16.88 51.26
C THR A 291 -26.94 -16.82 50.68
N THR A 292 -26.11 -15.86 51.11
CA THR A 292 -24.78 -15.59 50.52
C THR A 292 -23.59 -15.79 51.47
N SER A 293 -23.69 -16.64 52.49
CA SER A 293 -22.59 -16.82 53.45
C SER A 293 -21.31 -17.41 52.84
N ASN A 294 -21.37 -18.03 51.66
CA ASN A 294 -20.26 -18.79 51.05
C ASN A 294 -19.93 -18.34 49.61
N LEU A 295 -20.26 -17.12 49.19
CA LEU A 295 -19.89 -16.59 47.88
C LEU A 295 -18.66 -15.69 48.00
N ILE A 296 -17.71 -15.84 47.07
CA ILE A 296 -16.56 -14.95 46.92
C ILE A 296 -16.73 -14.08 45.68
N LEU A 297 -16.18 -12.87 45.74
CA LEU A 297 -16.14 -11.90 44.63
C LEU A 297 -14.78 -11.98 43.95
N ALA A 298 -14.76 -11.97 42.62
CA ALA A 298 -13.55 -11.78 41.83
C ALA A 298 -13.79 -10.76 40.71
N VAL A 299 -12.70 -10.18 40.22
CA VAL A 299 -12.71 -9.33 39.02
C VAL A 299 -12.10 -10.14 37.88
N GLY A 300 -12.91 -10.40 36.85
CA GLY A 300 -12.45 -11.00 35.60
C GLY A 300 -12.11 -9.93 34.58
N ILE A 301 -11.13 -10.20 33.73
CA ILE A 301 -10.84 -9.39 32.55
C ILE A 301 -11.44 -10.14 31.35
N SER A 302 -12.32 -9.47 30.61
CA SER A 302 -12.90 -10.03 29.39
C SER A 302 -12.47 -9.23 28.18
N PHE A 303 -12.12 -9.95 27.11
CA PHE A 303 -11.72 -9.38 25.84
C PHE A 303 -12.90 -9.43 24.87
N TYR A 304 -13.14 -8.35 24.12
CA TYR A 304 -14.22 -8.28 23.13
C TYR A 304 -13.74 -7.58 21.88
N ASN A 305 -14.23 -7.99 20.71
CA ASN A 305 -13.78 -7.38 19.46
C ASN A 305 -14.38 -5.98 19.30
N SER A 306 -13.54 -4.94 19.26
CA SER A 306 -13.95 -3.55 19.03
C SER A 306 -12.89 -2.80 18.20
N PRO A 307 -13.26 -2.22 17.05
CA PRO A 307 -12.31 -1.51 16.19
C PRO A 307 -11.89 -0.14 16.74
N ASN A 308 -12.75 0.50 17.56
CA ASN A 308 -12.59 1.90 17.98
C ASN A 308 -12.46 2.08 19.50
N LYS A 309 -12.41 0.98 20.25
CA LYS A 309 -12.27 1.00 21.72
C LYS A 309 -11.30 -0.07 22.15
N ILE A 310 -10.69 0.12 23.31
CA ILE A 310 -9.79 -0.86 23.88
C ILE A 310 -10.60 -2.13 24.18
N PRO A 311 -10.25 -3.28 23.57
CA PRO A 311 -11.07 -4.51 23.55
C PRO A 311 -11.03 -5.26 24.88
N VAL A 312 -10.98 -4.56 26.00
CA VAL A 312 -10.95 -5.11 27.36
C VAL A 312 -11.99 -4.40 28.21
N GLN A 313 -12.66 -5.18 29.06
CA GLN A 313 -13.46 -4.66 30.16
C GLN A 313 -13.29 -5.54 31.39
N THR A 314 -13.44 -4.95 32.57
CA THR A 314 -13.59 -5.71 33.81
C THR A 314 -15.01 -6.23 33.93
N LYS A 315 -15.16 -7.45 34.43
CA LYS A 315 -16.44 -8.06 34.77
C LYS A 315 -16.37 -8.57 36.19
N LEU A 316 -17.35 -8.20 37.00
CA LEU A 316 -17.51 -8.77 38.34
C LEU A 316 -18.00 -10.21 38.23
N LEU A 317 -17.35 -11.09 38.98
CA LEU A 317 -17.62 -12.51 39.02
C LEU A 317 -17.97 -12.90 40.47
N THR A 318 -18.97 -13.76 40.64
CA THR A 318 -19.34 -14.32 41.93
C THR A 318 -19.51 -15.82 41.82
N GLY A 319 -19.00 -16.56 42.79
CA GLY A 319 -19.13 -18.01 42.82
C GLY A 319 -18.79 -18.60 44.17
N LYS A 320 -19.02 -19.92 44.31
CA LYS A 320 -18.54 -20.65 45.47
C LYS A 320 -17.02 -20.82 45.37
N PRO A 321 -16.29 -20.69 46.49
CA PRO A 321 -14.87 -21.01 46.50
C PRO A 321 -14.65 -22.50 46.23
N ASN A 322 -13.59 -22.81 45.51
CA ASN A 322 -13.04 -24.15 45.42
C ASN A 322 -12.30 -24.51 46.72
N LYS A 323 -11.73 -25.73 46.80
CA LYS A 323 -10.97 -26.18 47.99
C LYS A 323 -9.77 -25.28 48.36
N SER A 324 -9.32 -24.42 47.44
CA SER A 324 -8.22 -23.47 47.61
C SER A 324 -8.68 -22.05 47.91
N GLY A 325 -9.98 -21.81 48.12
CA GLY A 325 -10.52 -20.46 48.39
C GLY A 325 -10.65 -19.56 47.15
N LEU A 326 -10.44 -20.09 45.94
CA LEU A 326 -10.55 -19.36 44.67
C LEU A 326 -11.88 -19.65 43.97
N LEU A 327 -12.31 -18.75 43.08
CA LEU A 327 -13.59 -18.90 42.37
C LEU A 327 -13.55 -20.17 41.50
N SER A 328 -14.53 -21.07 41.65
CA SER A 328 -14.52 -22.33 40.89
C SER A 328 -14.59 -22.03 39.39
N SER A 329 -13.68 -22.61 38.61
CA SER A 329 -13.32 -22.23 37.22
C SER A 329 -14.37 -22.48 36.13
N ARG A 330 -15.65 -22.61 36.45
CA ARG A 330 -16.73 -22.67 35.43
C ARG A 330 -17.42 -21.31 35.35
N ILE A 331 -16.90 -20.46 34.47
CA ILE A 331 -17.57 -19.24 33.98
C ILE A 331 -17.71 -19.37 32.47
#